data_AF-A0A840RD84-F1
#
_entry.id   AF-A0A840RD84-F1
#
_cell.length_a   1.000
_cell.length_b   1.000
_cell.length_c   1.000
_cell.angle_alpha   90.00
_cell.angle_beta   90.00
_cell.angle_gamma   90.00
#
_symmetry.space_group_name_H-M   'P 1'
#
loop_
_entity.id
_entity.type
_entity.pdbx_description
1 polymer ?
#
loop_
_entity_poly.entity_id
_entity_poly.type
_entity_poly.pdbx_seq_one_letter_code
_entity_poly.pdbx_strand_id
1 'polypeptide(L)'
;MSAHAAQQSAGMALADKLKDALRIGLVALLLGIPMLGLTTVDQGGGLQVMTRWPLLAQFVGVVFFGRLILQWLVGHFHLRKLQRQRVAAKTAVVQERPWLKWLGAVALAFAVALPVAFSGNRYVIDIATTVLIYVMLGWGLNVVVGLAGLLDLGYVAFYAVGAYSYGLLSTLFGWGFWETLPVAGGMAALFGLLLGWPTLRLRGDYLAIVTLGFGEIIRIILVNWTDFSGGPNGINSIPRPSFFGLEFKPPGDTPTFASFFHLEYSADHRVVFLYYVILVLALLTHVFVSRLRRLPVGMAWEAVREDELACKALGINVTGVKLSAYAIGAMLGGFAGVFFAARQGFISPESFVFSESATILAIVVLGGRGSQLGVVFAALLLVVLPELGRDFSDYRMLLFGAAMVLIMVWRPGGLVARREPTIQIETAAVQGATP
;
A
#
# COMPACT_ATOMS: atom_id res chain seq x y z
N MET A 1 -10.24 20.62 9.23
CA MET A 1 -11.67 20.69 8.81
C MET A 1 -12.56 19.57 9.37
N SER A 2 -12.03 18.40 9.79
CA SER A 2 -12.86 17.25 10.23
C SER A 2 -13.47 17.35 11.64
N ALA A 3 -12.88 18.11 12.56
CA ALA A 3 -13.43 18.27 13.91
C ALA A 3 -14.67 19.16 13.95
N HIS A 4 -14.69 20.24 13.16
CA HIS A 4 -15.80 21.20 13.12
C HIS A 4 -17.07 20.59 12.47
N ALA A 5 -16.91 19.83 11.38
CA ALA A 5 -18.01 19.14 10.70
C ALA A 5 -18.60 17.98 11.55
N ALA A 6 -17.78 17.32 12.37
CA ALA A 6 -18.21 16.24 13.26
C ALA A 6 -18.92 16.75 14.52
N GLN A 7 -18.51 17.92 15.04
CA GLN A 7 -19.19 18.58 16.16
C GLN A 7 -20.57 19.12 15.74
N GLN A 8 -20.71 19.58 14.48
CA GLN A 8 -22.01 19.84 13.88
C GLN A 8 -22.86 18.57 13.78
N SER A 9 -22.31 17.41 13.37
CA SER A 9 -23.12 16.20 13.16
C SER A 9 -23.61 15.49 14.41
N ALA A 10 -22.87 15.57 15.52
CA ALA A 10 -23.29 15.03 16.81
C ALA A 10 -24.42 15.86 17.44
N GLY A 11 -24.48 17.17 17.16
CA GLY A 11 -25.54 18.09 17.61
C GLY A 11 -26.66 18.33 16.60
N MET A 12 -26.59 17.76 15.39
CA MET A 12 -27.61 17.96 14.36
C MET A 12 -28.96 17.36 14.78
N ALA A 13 -30.00 18.17 14.72
CA ALA A 13 -31.38 17.72 14.87
C ALA A 13 -31.71 16.66 13.81
N LEU A 14 -32.68 15.77 14.08
CA LEU A 14 -33.12 14.73 13.14
C LEU A 14 -33.43 15.31 11.74
N ALA A 15 -33.99 16.52 11.71
CA ALA A 15 -34.29 17.26 10.49
C ALA A 15 -33.05 17.55 9.63
N ASP A 16 -31.91 17.88 10.24
CA ASP A 16 -30.69 18.19 9.50
C ASP A 16 -29.99 16.93 8.98
N LYS A 17 -30.10 15.82 9.73
CA LYS A 17 -29.65 14.49 9.27
C LYS A 17 -30.43 14.02 8.04
N LEU A 18 -31.76 14.19 8.08
CA LEU A 18 -32.65 13.90 6.94
C LEU A 18 -32.35 14.79 5.74
N LYS A 19 -32.14 16.10 5.94
CA LYS A 19 -31.77 17.03 4.86
C LYS A 19 -30.43 16.67 4.22
N ASP A 20 -29.43 16.29 5.01
CA ASP A 20 -28.15 15.84 4.45
C ASP A 20 -28.37 14.55 3.64
N ALA A 21 -28.98 13.51 4.23
CA ALA A 21 -29.31 12.25 3.54
C ALA A 21 -30.05 12.47 2.21
N LEU A 22 -31.01 13.39 2.18
CA LEU A 22 -31.76 13.76 0.98
C LEU A 22 -30.87 14.38 -0.10
N ARG A 23 -29.97 15.30 0.26
CA ARG A 23 -29.05 15.94 -0.70
C ARG A 23 -28.18 14.89 -1.40
N ILE A 24 -27.75 13.86 -0.68
CA ILE A 24 -26.88 12.82 -1.25
C ILE A 24 -27.68 11.80 -2.02
N GLY A 25 -28.90 11.49 -1.58
CA GLY A 25 -29.85 10.71 -2.37
C GLY A 25 -30.12 11.38 -3.73
N LEU A 26 -30.26 12.70 -3.76
CA LEU A 26 -30.37 13.49 -5.00
C LEU A 26 -29.11 13.41 -5.87
N VAL A 27 -27.92 13.52 -5.28
CA VAL A 27 -26.66 13.33 -6.01
C VAL A 27 -26.55 11.91 -6.58
N ALA A 28 -26.92 10.90 -5.80
CA ALA A 28 -26.94 9.51 -6.23
C ALA A 28 -27.94 9.24 -7.36
N LEU A 29 -29.10 9.91 -7.34
CA LEU A 29 -30.07 9.87 -8.43
C LEU A 29 -29.47 10.46 -9.70
N LEU A 30 -28.88 11.66 -9.61
CA LEU A 30 -28.31 12.37 -10.75
C LEU A 30 -27.16 11.58 -11.39
N LEU A 31 -26.25 11.02 -10.59
CA LEU A 31 -25.16 10.17 -11.08
C LEU A 31 -25.62 8.78 -11.53
N GLY A 32 -26.66 8.23 -10.90
CA GLY A 32 -27.17 6.90 -11.18
C GLY A 32 -27.95 6.81 -12.50
N ILE A 33 -28.54 7.90 -12.99
CA ILE A 33 -29.26 7.92 -14.28
C ILE A 33 -28.37 7.44 -15.43
N PRO A 34 -27.18 8.03 -15.70
CA PRO A 34 -26.32 7.58 -16.79
C PRO A 34 -25.60 6.26 -16.49
N MET A 35 -25.32 5.92 -15.22
CA MET A 35 -24.57 4.70 -14.88
C MET A 35 -25.42 3.43 -14.79
N LEU A 36 -26.66 3.54 -14.31
CA LEU A 36 -27.53 2.40 -14.00
C LEU A 36 -28.89 2.51 -14.69
N GLY A 37 -29.40 3.73 -14.81
CA GLY A 37 -30.73 4.00 -15.36
C GLY A 37 -30.82 3.75 -16.86
N LEU A 38 -29.74 3.99 -17.61
CA LEU A 38 -29.69 3.91 -19.07
C LEU A 38 -28.69 2.84 -19.51
N THR A 39 -29.17 1.77 -20.15
CA THR A 39 -28.31 0.74 -20.74
C THR A 39 -28.66 0.56 -22.21
N THR A 40 -27.66 0.47 -23.08
CA THR A 40 -27.87 0.10 -24.48
C THR A 40 -27.87 -1.42 -24.63
N VAL A 41 -28.90 -1.96 -25.27
CA VAL A 41 -29.01 -3.38 -25.60
C VAL A 41 -29.13 -3.49 -27.11
N ASP A 42 -28.32 -4.36 -27.71
CA ASP A 42 -28.40 -4.66 -29.14
C ASP A 42 -29.61 -5.55 -29.41
N GLN A 43 -30.57 -5.06 -30.19
CA GLN A 43 -31.72 -5.83 -30.66
C GLN A 43 -31.76 -5.75 -32.18
N GLY A 44 -31.28 -6.81 -32.84
CA GLY A 44 -31.40 -6.96 -34.28
C GLY A 44 -30.55 -5.99 -35.10
N GLY A 45 -29.33 -5.65 -34.65
CA GLY A 45 -28.39 -4.82 -35.40
C GLY A 45 -28.53 -3.32 -35.15
N GLY A 46 -29.25 -2.93 -34.09
CA GLY A 46 -29.43 -1.55 -33.65
C GLY A 46 -29.38 -1.43 -32.12
N LEU A 47 -28.69 -0.39 -31.64
CA LEU A 47 -28.61 -0.09 -30.21
C LEU A 47 -29.88 0.62 -29.74
N GLN A 48 -30.70 -0.04 -28.92
CA GLN A 48 -31.83 0.60 -28.25
C GLN A 48 -31.50 0.86 -26.78
N VAL A 49 -31.89 2.04 -26.28
CA VAL A 49 -31.71 2.42 -24.87
C VAL A 49 -32.84 1.82 -24.05
N MET A 50 -32.54 0.82 -23.23
CA MET A 50 -33.47 0.30 -22.23
C MET A 50 -33.27 1.02 -20.90
N THR A 51 -34.39 1.37 -20.24
CA THR A 51 -34.37 2.05 -18.95
C THR A 51 -34.57 1.07 -17.79
N ARG A 52 -33.72 1.16 -16.75
CA ARG A 52 -33.78 0.30 -15.55
C ARG A 52 -34.14 1.11 -14.30
N TRP A 53 -35.26 1.84 -14.35
CA TRP A 53 -35.75 2.68 -13.25
C TRP A 53 -35.88 1.98 -11.89
N PRO A 54 -36.34 0.71 -11.80
CA PRO A 54 -36.46 0.03 -10.51
C PRO A 54 -35.10 -0.16 -9.82
N LEU A 55 -34.05 -0.46 -10.59
CA LEU A 55 -32.70 -0.67 -10.07
C LEU A 55 -32.08 0.66 -9.63
N LEU A 56 -32.32 1.73 -10.38
CA LEU A 56 -31.94 3.09 -9.98
C LEU A 56 -32.62 3.52 -8.68
N ALA A 57 -33.92 3.26 -8.53
CA ALA A 57 -34.67 3.59 -7.31
C ALA A 57 -34.13 2.82 -6.09
N GLN A 58 -33.82 1.53 -6.25
CA GLN A 58 -33.18 0.72 -5.21
C GLN A 58 -31.81 1.30 -4.82
N PHE A 59 -30.97 1.66 -5.80
CA PHE A 59 -29.65 2.27 -5.55
C PHE A 59 -29.76 3.58 -4.76
N VAL A 60 -30.65 4.49 -5.16
CA VAL A 60 -30.87 5.77 -4.45
C VAL A 60 -31.40 5.54 -3.04
N GLY A 61 -32.32 4.58 -2.86
CA GLY A 61 -32.81 4.17 -1.55
C GLY A 61 -31.69 3.66 -0.64
N VAL A 62 -30.84 2.77 -1.15
CA VAL A 62 -29.68 2.24 -0.40
C VAL A 62 -28.71 3.35 0.01
N VAL A 63 -28.43 4.32 -0.86
CA VAL A 63 -27.56 5.45 -0.53
C VAL A 63 -28.18 6.37 0.53
N PHE A 64 -29.48 6.67 0.42
CA PHE A 64 -30.21 7.50 1.36
C PHE A 64 -30.25 6.88 2.77
N PHE A 65 -30.73 5.63 2.87
CA PHE A 65 -30.80 4.92 4.15
C PHE A 65 -29.40 4.57 4.68
N GLY A 66 -28.47 4.21 3.80
CA GLY A 66 -27.07 3.97 4.16
C GLY A 66 -26.42 5.20 4.78
N ARG A 67 -26.63 6.40 4.23
CA ARG A 67 -26.14 7.67 4.83
C ARG A 67 -26.79 7.94 6.18
N LEU A 68 -28.10 7.71 6.32
CA LEU A 68 -28.83 7.90 7.57
C LEU A 68 -28.26 6.98 8.67
N ILE A 69 -28.04 5.70 8.35
CA ILE A 69 -27.45 4.69 9.24
C ILE A 69 -26.01 5.07 9.59
N LEU A 70 -25.20 5.49 8.60
CA LEU A 70 -23.83 5.95 8.83
C LEU A 70 -23.78 7.15 9.77
N GLN A 71 -24.63 8.16 9.59
CA GLN A 71 -24.68 9.31 10.49
C GLN A 71 -25.08 8.92 11.92
N TRP A 72 -26.02 7.98 12.05
CA TRP A 72 -26.44 7.46 13.35
C TRP A 72 -25.31 6.67 14.05
N LEU A 73 -24.65 5.76 13.33
CA LEU A 73 -23.51 4.98 13.83
C LEU A 73 -22.34 5.90 14.19
N VAL A 74 -21.94 6.79 13.30
CA VAL A 74 -20.83 7.74 13.52
C VAL A 74 -21.10 8.60 14.75
N GLY A 75 -22.32 9.11 14.93
CA GLY A 75 -22.72 9.86 16.13
C GLY A 75 -22.57 9.03 17.42
N HIS A 76 -23.02 7.77 17.39
CA HIS A 76 -22.94 6.87 18.55
C HIS A 76 -21.49 6.51 18.92
N PHE A 77 -20.63 6.27 17.94
CA PHE A 77 -19.21 5.95 18.16
C PHE A 77 -18.37 7.18 18.53
N HIS A 78 -18.69 8.38 18.04
CA HIS A 78 -17.92 9.59 18.35
C HIS A 78 -18.10 10.05 19.80
N LEU A 79 -19.30 9.92 20.36
CA LEU A 79 -19.57 10.23 21.78
C LEU A 79 -18.76 9.31 22.71
N ARG A 80 -18.70 8.01 22.40
CA ARG A 80 -17.82 7.05 23.11
C ARG A 80 -16.34 7.36 22.93
N LYS A 81 -15.94 7.90 21.77
CA LYS A 81 -14.55 8.28 21.48
C LYS A 81 -14.11 9.51 22.26
N LEU A 82 -14.94 10.54 22.38
CA LEU A 82 -14.64 11.73 23.21
C LEU A 82 -14.51 11.36 24.69
N GLN A 83 -15.39 10.48 25.20
CA GLN A 83 -15.27 9.93 26.56
C GLN A 83 -13.99 9.11 26.73
N ARG A 84 -13.65 8.21 25.79
CA ARG A 84 -12.41 7.42 25.84
C ARG A 84 -11.15 8.27 25.67
N GLN A 85 -11.17 9.34 24.88
CA GLN A 85 -10.04 10.25 24.71
C GLN A 85 -9.79 11.12 25.95
N ARG A 86 -10.85 11.58 26.64
CA ARG A 86 -10.72 12.28 27.93
C ARG A 86 -10.16 11.38 29.04
N VAL A 87 -10.53 10.10 29.04
CA VAL A 87 -10.00 9.11 29.99
C VAL A 87 -8.57 8.68 29.62
N ALA A 88 -8.29 8.44 28.34
CA ALA A 88 -6.96 8.04 27.86
C ALA A 88 -5.91 9.17 27.93
N ALA A 89 -6.31 10.43 27.74
CA ALA A 89 -5.42 11.58 27.93
C ALA A 89 -4.99 11.77 29.39
N LYS A 90 -5.76 11.24 30.36
CA LYS A 90 -5.40 11.23 31.78
C LYS A 90 -4.52 10.03 32.19
N THR A 91 -4.39 9.01 31.35
CA THR A 91 -3.69 7.75 31.69
C THR A 91 -2.71 7.28 30.62
N ALA A 92 -2.24 8.15 29.72
CA ALA A 92 -1.24 7.79 28.71
C ALA A 92 0.17 7.69 29.32
N VAL A 93 0.34 6.85 30.34
CA VAL A 93 1.63 6.27 30.66
C VAL A 93 1.93 5.26 29.55
N VAL A 94 3.02 5.50 28.83
CA VAL A 94 3.56 4.62 27.79
C VAL A 94 4.02 3.33 28.46
N GLN A 95 3.12 2.36 28.54
CA GLN A 95 3.50 0.99 28.89
C GLN A 95 3.67 0.22 27.58
N GLU A 96 4.93 -0.10 27.24
CA GLU A 96 5.25 -1.10 26.22
C GLU A 96 4.49 -2.37 26.61
N ARG A 97 3.42 -2.69 25.87
CA ARG A 97 2.69 -3.90 26.18
C ARG A 97 3.44 -5.06 25.52
N PRO A 98 4.08 -5.95 26.30
CA PRO A 98 4.96 -6.99 25.76
C PRO A 98 4.24 -7.92 24.77
N TRP A 99 2.92 -8.08 24.90
CA TRP A 99 2.11 -8.89 23.98
C TRP A 99 2.17 -8.43 22.51
N LEU A 100 2.47 -7.16 22.21
CA LEU A 100 2.65 -6.70 20.82
C LEU A 100 3.91 -7.29 20.18
N LYS A 101 5.00 -7.46 20.96
CA LYS A 101 6.23 -8.14 20.51
C LYS A 101 5.97 -9.63 20.31
N TRP A 102 5.24 -10.25 21.24
CA TRP A 102 4.80 -11.65 21.10
C TRP A 102 3.88 -11.86 19.90
N LEU A 103 2.97 -10.93 19.63
CA LEU A 103 2.07 -11.02 18.48
C LEU A 103 2.85 -10.92 17.16
N GLY A 104 3.85 -10.04 17.08
CA GLY A 104 4.77 -9.99 15.93
C GLY A 104 5.56 -11.29 15.76
N ALA A 105 6.06 -11.86 16.86
CA ALA A 105 6.78 -13.14 16.84
C ALA A 105 5.87 -14.32 16.41
N VAL A 106 4.63 -14.35 16.87
CA VAL A 106 3.63 -15.35 16.46
C VAL A 106 3.26 -15.19 14.99
N ALA A 107 3.06 -13.95 14.51
CA ALA A 107 2.81 -13.69 13.10
C ALA A 107 3.98 -14.12 12.21
N LEU A 108 5.21 -13.90 12.66
CA LEU A 108 6.42 -14.36 11.97
C LEU A 108 6.51 -15.90 11.98
N ALA A 109 6.31 -16.54 13.13
CA ALA A 109 6.30 -18.00 13.22
C ALA A 109 5.23 -18.62 12.32
N PHE A 110 4.04 -18.01 12.27
CA PHE A 110 2.97 -18.41 11.35
C PHE A 110 3.38 -18.25 9.90
N ALA A 111 3.98 -17.11 9.51
CA ALA A 111 4.46 -16.89 8.14
C ALA A 111 5.52 -17.92 7.73
N VAL A 112 6.47 -18.24 8.62
CA VAL A 112 7.50 -19.26 8.36
C VAL A 112 6.89 -20.66 8.24
N ALA A 113 5.90 -20.99 9.08
CA ALA A 113 5.25 -22.31 9.08
C ALA A 113 4.23 -22.50 7.94
N LEU A 114 3.72 -21.41 7.34
CA LEU A 114 2.62 -21.44 6.37
C LEU A 114 2.92 -22.32 5.14
N PRO A 115 4.08 -22.21 4.45
CA PRO A 115 4.36 -23.08 3.30
C PRO A 115 4.51 -24.56 3.68
N VAL A 116 4.95 -24.85 4.91
CA VAL A 116 5.11 -26.22 5.41
C VAL A 116 3.74 -26.82 5.75
N ALA A 117 2.87 -26.05 6.40
CA ALA A 117 1.53 -26.48 6.78
C ALA A 117 0.57 -26.62 5.58
N PHE A 118 0.74 -25.79 4.54
CA PHE A 118 -0.11 -25.76 3.36
C PHE A 118 0.64 -26.17 2.08
N SER A 119 1.63 -27.05 2.20
CA SER A 119 2.49 -27.50 1.08
C SER A 119 1.71 -28.07 -0.10
N GLY A 120 0.54 -28.67 0.12
CA GLY A 120 -0.35 -29.18 -0.93
C GLY A 120 -1.30 -28.17 -1.58
N ASN A 121 -1.33 -26.90 -1.13
CA ASN A 121 -2.23 -25.88 -1.64
C ASN A 121 -1.48 -24.65 -2.16
N ARG A 122 -1.03 -24.72 -3.41
CA ARG A 122 -0.31 -23.66 -4.11
C ARG A 122 -1.02 -22.30 -4.06
N TYR A 123 -2.35 -22.29 -4.11
CA TYR A 123 -3.14 -21.06 -4.12
C TYR A 123 -2.94 -20.24 -2.84
N VAL A 124 -2.88 -20.89 -1.67
CA VAL A 124 -2.64 -20.21 -0.38
C VAL A 124 -1.25 -19.58 -0.35
N ILE A 125 -0.24 -20.30 -0.85
CA ILE A 125 1.14 -19.80 -0.92
C ILE A 125 1.23 -18.61 -1.89
N ASP A 126 0.50 -18.68 -3.01
CA ASP A 126 0.45 -17.59 -3.98
C ASP A 126 -0.20 -16.33 -3.39
N ILE A 127 -1.30 -16.45 -2.66
CA ILE A 127 -1.92 -15.30 -1.96
C ILE A 127 -0.97 -14.75 -0.90
N ALA A 128 -0.37 -15.62 -0.09
CA ALA A 128 0.54 -15.21 0.97
C ALA A 128 1.78 -14.49 0.41
N THR A 129 2.29 -14.94 -0.74
CA THR A 129 3.37 -14.26 -1.48
C THR A 129 2.93 -12.88 -1.95
N THR A 130 1.69 -12.74 -2.45
CA THR A 130 1.13 -11.44 -2.86
C THR A 130 1.01 -10.50 -1.66
N VAL A 131 0.53 -10.99 -0.51
CA VAL A 131 0.50 -10.21 0.74
C VAL A 131 1.90 -9.68 1.08
N LEU A 132 2.94 -10.52 1.03
CA LEU A 132 4.30 -10.11 1.36
C LEU A 132 4.87 -9.06 0.38
N ILE A 133 4.55 -9.13 -0.92
CA ILE A 133 4.89 -8.08 -1.89
C ILE A 133 4.24 -6.75 -1.47
N TYR A 134 2.95 -6.76 -1.15
CA TYR A 134 2.23 -5.57 -0.71
C TYR A 134 2.70 -5.03 0.65
N VAL A 135 3.13 -5.90 1.57
CA VAL A 135 3.79 -5.48 2.82
C VAL A 135 5.09 -4.73 2.53
N MET A 136 5.91 -5.27 1.62
CA MET A 136 7.18 -4.66 1.25
C MET A 136 6.98 -3.31 0.53
N LEU A 137 6.05 -3.24 -0.42
CA LEU A 137 5.64 -1.99 -1.08
C LEU A 137 5.10 -0.98 -0.06
N GLY A 138 4.24 -1.43 0.85
CA GLY A 138 3.69 -0.60 1.92
C GLY A 138 4.78 -0.06 2.85
N TRP A 139 5.78 -0.85 3.21
CA TRP A 139 6.91 -0.37 4.02
C TRP A 139 7.76 0.64 3.27
N GLY A 140 8.02 0.43 1.98
CA GLY A 140 8.74 1.38 1.14
C GLY A 140 8.02 2.73 1.01
N LEU A 141 6.72 2.72 0.70
CA LEU A 141 5.91 3.94 0.64
C LEU A 141 5.75 4.60 2.02
N ASN A 142 5.71 3.81 3.10
CA ASN A 142 5.62 4.32 4.47
C ASN A 142 6.91 5.07 4.90
N VAL A 143 8.05 4.89 4.23
CA VAL A 143 9.21 5.78 4.44
C VAL A 143 8.88 7.20 3.96
N VAL A 144 8.32 7.34 2.75
CA VAL A 144 8.01 8.64 2.13
C VAL A 144 6.81 9.31 2.80
N VAL A 145 5.67 8.60 2.87
CA VAL A 145 4.41 9.12 3.41
C VAL A 145 4.40 9.11 4.94
N GLY A 146 4.95 8.06 5.53
CA GLY A 146 4.88 7.81 6.96
C GLY A 146 5.97 8.49 7.76
N LEU A 147 7.21 8.59 7.28
CA LEU A 147 8.29 9.25 8.02
C LEU A 147 8.48 10.69 7.55
N ALA A 148 8.69 10.91 6.24
CA ALA A 148 8.95 12.24 5.68
C ALA A 148 7.68 13.10 5.46
N GLY A 149 6.49 12.49 5.49
CA GLY A 149 5.20 13.21 5.38
C GLY A 149 4.87 13.70 3.97
N LEU A 150 5.50 13.13 2.94
CA LEU A 150 5.30 13.50 1.54
C LEU A 150 4.23 12.59 0.94
N LEU A 151 3.22 13.18 0.28
CA LEU A 151 2.22 12.39 -0.41
C LEU A 151 2.76 11.94 -1.77
N ASP A 152 2.82 10.64 -2.00
CA ASP A 152 3.28 10.02 -3.24
C ASP A 152 2.18 9.10 -3.78
N LEU A 153 1.44 9.61 -4.77
CA LEU A 153 0.43 8.86 -5.52
C LEU A 153 1.03 8.14 -6.73
N GLY A 154 2.29 8.43 -7.06
CA GLY A 154 3.03 7.88 -8.20
C GLY A 154 3.90 6.67 -7.85
N TYR A 155 3.78 6.14 -6.63
CA TYR A 155 4.68 5.10 -6.11
C TYR A 155 4.83 3.87 -7.03
N VAL A 156 3.76 3.53 -7.76
CA VAL A 156 3.76 2.45 -8.75
C VAL A 156 4.81 2.62 -9.85
N ALA A 157 5.29 3.84 -10.14
CA ALA A 157 6.37 4.03 -11.09
C ALA A 157 7.70 3.45 -10.59
N PHE A 158 8.02 3.56 -9.30
CA PHE A 158 9.25 2.96 -8.77
C PHE A 158 9.18 1.43 -8.79
N TYR A 159 7.98 0.89 -8.55
CA TYR A 159 7.66 -0.52 -8.72
C TYR A 159 7.84 -0.97 -10.17
N ALA A 160 7.34 -0.19 -11.14
CA ALA A 160 7.50 -0.44 -12.58
C ALA A 160 8.98 -0.38 -13.00
N VAL A 161 9.72 0.64 -12.58
CA VAL A 161 11.15 0.79 -12.88
C VAL A 161 11.89 -0.45 -12.40
N GLY A 162 11.68 -0.92 -11.17
CA GLY A 162 12.34 -2.14 -10.68
C GLY A 162 11.97 -3.41 -11.47
N ALA A 163 10.69 -3.57 -11.81
CA ALA A 163 10.22 -4.71 -12.58
C ALA A 163 10.79 -4.74 -14.01
N TYR A 164 10.77 -3.61 -14.72
CA TYR A 164 11.33 -3.47 -16.06
C TYR A 164 12.85 -3.55 -16.08
N SER A 165 13.51 -3.05 -15.03
CA SER A 165 14.95 -3.25 -14.84
C SER A 165 15.30 -4.74 -14.85
N TYR A 166 14.52 -5.54 -14.10
CA TYR A 166 14.73 -6.98 -14.07
C TYR A 166 14.39 -7.65 -15.39
N GLY A 167 13.24 -7.33 -15.98
CA GLY A 167 12.84 -7.88 -17.27
C GLY A 167 13.89 -7.64 -18.35
N LEU A 168 14.43 -6.43 -18.45
CA LEU A 168 15.42 -6.08 -19.46
C LEU A 168 16.81 -6.65 -19.18
N LEU A 169 17.32 -6.53 -17.95
CA LEU A 169 18.66 -7.02 -17.63
C LEU A 169 18.74 -8.55 -17.72
N SER A 170 17.69 -9.24 -17.29
CA SER A 170 17.66 -10.70 -17.36
C SER A 170 17.47 -11.24 -18.78
N THR A 171 16.66 -10.59 -19.63
CA THR A 171 16.41 -11.08 -21.00
C THR A 171 17.48 -10.64 -22.01
N LEU A 172 18.03 -9.43 -21.89
CA LEU A 172 19.01 -8.90 -22.83
C LEU A 172 20.46 -9.25 -22.46
N PHE A 173 20.79 -9.15 -21.17
CA PHE A 173 22.16 -9.35 -20.67
C PHE A 173 22.36 -10.68 -19.94
N GLY A 174 21.30 -11.47 -19.74
CA GLY A 174 21.37 -12.76 -19.06
C GLY A 174 21.65 -12.67 -17.56
N TRP A 175 21.45 -11.49 -16.95
CA TRP A 175 21.78 -11.28 -15.54
C TRP A 175 20.87 -12.07 -14.60
N GLY A 176 21.48 -12.59 -13.52
CA GLY A 176 20.75 -13.34 -12.51
C GLY A 176 19.80 -12.47 -11.69
N PHE A 177 18.86 -13.12 -10.99
CA PHE A 177 17.97 -12.45 -10.03
C PHE A 177 18.76 -11.67 -8.96
N TRP A 178 19.78 -12.31 -8.38
CA TRP A 178 20.57 -11.75 -7.28
C TRP A 178 21.45 -10.55 -7.70
N GLU A 179 21.96 -10.56 -8.92
CA GLU A 179 22.77 -9.47 -9.49
C GLU A 179 21.89 -8.28 -9.86
N THR A 180 20.72 -8.57 -10.41
CA THR A 180 19.80 -7.52 -10.85
C THR A 180 19.10 -6.84 -9.67
N LEU A 181 18.86 -7.55 -8.57
CA LEU A 181 18.20 -7.01 -7.39
C LEU A 181 18.81 -5.67 -6.89
N PRO A 182 20.13 -5.59 -6.54
CA PRO A 182 20.74 -4.34 -6.10
C PRO A 182 20.77 -3.26 -7.20
N VAL A 183 21.00 -3.65 -8.46
CA VAL A 183 21.09 -2.70 -9.57
C VAL A 183 19.74 -2.07 -9.87
N ALA A 184 18.68 -2.86 -9.94
CA ALA A 184 17.31 -2.37 -10.11
C ALA A 184 16.83 -1.52 -8.93
N GLY A 185 17.21 -1.87 -7.70
CA GLY A 185 16.98 -1.01 -6.53
C GLY A 185 17.72 0.33 -6.64
N GLY A 186 18.97 0.31 -7.08
CA GLY A 186 19.75 1.52 -7.37
C GLY A 186 19.14 2.37 -8.47
N MET A 187 18.64 1.76 -9.55
CA MET A 187 17.94 2.48 -10.62
C MET A 187 16.64 3.09 -10.10
N ALA A 188 15.85 2.35 -9.32
CA ALA A 188 14.64 2.91 -8.71
C ALA A 188 14.97 4.07 -7.76
N ALA A 189 16.06 3.98 -6.97
CA ALA A 189 16.54 5.07 -6.14
C ALA A 189 16.94 6.31 -6.96
N LEU A 190 17.64 6.10 -8.09
CA LEU A 190 18.03 7.17 -9.02
C LEU A 190 16.81 7.86 -9.62
N PHE A 191 15.81 7.10 -10.08
CA PHE A 191 14.54 7.65 -10.56
C PHE A 191 13.78 8.36 -9.44
N GLY A 192 13.85 7.88 -8.21
CA GLY A 192 13.33 8.55 -7.01
C GLY A 192 13.99 9.91 -6.76
N LEU A 193 15.31 10.01 -6.93
CA LEU A 193 16.04 11.28 -6.84
C LEU A 193 15.69 12.24 -7.98
N LEU A 194 15.66 11.70 -9.22
CA LEU A 194 15.34 12.46 -10.43
C LEU A 194 13.94 13.07 -10.34
N LEU A 195 12.96 12.31 -9.83
CA LEU A 195 11.59 12.77 -9.60
C LEU A 195 11.47 13.68 -8.39
N GLY A 196 12.13 13.32 -7.29
CA GLY A 196 12.07 14.09 -6.05
C GLY A 196 12.57 15.52 -6.27
N TRP A 197 13.63 15.71 -7.06
CA TRP A 197 14.25 17.04 -7.22
C TRP A 197 13.30 18.13 -7.75
N PRO A 198 12.56 17.94 -8.86
CA PRO A 198 11.60 18.93 -9.35
C PRO A 198 10.35 19.00 -8.48
N THR A 199 9.87 17.86 -7.95
CA THR A 199 8.59 17.79 -7.23
C THR A 199 8.64 18.44 -5.85
N LEU A 200 9.80 18.47 -5.19
CA LEU A 200 9.98 19.06 -3.87
C LEU A 200 9.82 20.59 -3.84
N ARG A 201 9.70 21.24 -4.99
CA ARG A 201 9.31 22.66 -5.10
C ARG A 201 7.81 22.88 -4.84
N LEU A 202 7.02 21.81 -4.89
CA LEU A 202 5.57 21.82 -4.70
C LEU A 202 5.21 21.39 -3.27
N ARG A 203 4.05 21.84 -2.79
CA ARG A 203 3.56 21.57 -1.43
C ARG A 203 2.14 21.02 -1.45
N GLY A 204 1.85 20.15 -0.48
CA GLY A 204 0.52 19.61 -0.26
C GLY A 204 -0.02 18.85 -1.47
N ASP A 205 -1.21 19.21 -1.91
CA ASP A 205 -1.94 18.50 -2.96
C ASP A 205 -1.26 18.61 -4.34
N TYR A 206 -0.51 19.69 -4.59
CA TYR A 206 0.26 19.83 -5.83
C TYR A 206 1.35 18.78 -5.95
N LEU A 207 2.00 18.40 -4.84
CA LEU A 207 2.98 17.31 -4.83
C LEU A 207 2.32 15.99 -5.23
N ALA A 208 1.12 15.73 -4.69
CA ALA A 208 0.35 14.54 -4.98
C ALA A 208 -0.04 14.42 -6.46
N ILE A 209 -0.55 15.51 -7.04
CA ILE A 209 -0.96 15.56 -8.45
C ILE A 209 0.24 15.27 -9.37
N VAL A 210 1.41 15.87 -9.08
CA VAL A 210 2.59 15.66 -9.92
C VAL A 210 3.16 14.26 -9.79
N THR A 211 3.14 13.66 -8.59
CA THR A 211 3.55 12.25 -8.43
C THR A 211 2.63 11.31 -9.20
N LEU A 212 1.31 11.52 -9.16
CA LEU A 212 0.35 10.77 -9.99
C LEU A 212 0.69 10.92 -11.48
N GLY A 213 0.90 12.16 -11.94
CA GLY A 213 1.27 12.44 -13.32
C GLY A 213 2.55 11.72 -13.74
N PHE A 214 3.57 11.67 -12.87
CA PHE A 214 4.78 10.90 -13.15
C PHE A 214 4.53 9.39 -13.23
N GLY A 215 3.73 8.85 -12.30
CA GLY A 215 3.28 7.46 -12.32
C GLY A 215 2.74 7.07 -13.68
N GLU A 216 1.88 7.95 -14.20
CA GLU A 216 1.25 7.80 -15.51
C GLU A 216 2.21 8.03 -16.67
N ILE A 217 3.14 8.99 -16.58
CA ILE A 217 4.17 9.23 -17.59
C ILE A 217 5.05 7.98 -17.78
N ILE A 218 5.50 7.35 -16.70
CA ILE A 218 6.30 6.11 -16.78
C ILE A 218 5.50 5.01 -17.47
N ARG A 219 4.23 4.84 -17.11
CA ARG A 219 3.34 3.87 -17.76
C ARG A 219 3.18 4.15 -19.25
N ILE A 220 2.91 5.40 -19.63
CA ILE A 220 2.75 5.83 -21.02
C ILE A 220 4.05 5.60 -21.81
N ILE A 221 5.21 5.92 -21.24
CA ILE A 221 6.51 5.64 -21.86
C ILE A 221 6.67 4.14 -22.10
N LEU A 222 6.35 3.31 -21.10
CA LEU A 222 6.43 1.84 -21.23
C LEU A 222 5.41 1.27 -22.22
N VAL A 223 4.26 1.91 -22.44
CA VAL A 223 3.29 1.48 -23.45
C VAL A 223 3.74 1.88 -24.86
N ASN A 224 4.24 3.11 -25.04
CA ASN A 224 4.54 3.64 -26.37
C ASN A 224 5.94 3.28 -26.87
N TRP A 225 6.91 3.07 -25.97
CA TRP A 225 8.29 2.77 -26.34
C TRP A 225 8.49 1.27 -26.59
N THR A 226 7.87 0.77 -27.66
CA THR A 226 7.81 -0.65 -28.01
C THR A 226 9.19 -1.32 -28.09
N ASP A 227 10.19 -0.63 -28.62
CA ASP A 227 11.53 -1.18 -28.81
C ASP A 227 12.28 -1.40 -27.48
N PHE A 228 11.93 -0.62 -26.45
CA PHE A 228 12.56 -0.72 -25.14
C PHE A 228 11.80 -1.64 -24.20
N SER A 229 10.47 -1.55 -24.14
CA SER A 229 9.64 -2.23 -23.13
C SER A 229 8.82 -3.41 -23.67
N GLY A 230 8.77 -3.59 -24.99
CA GLY A 230 7.80 -4.47 -25.66
C GLY A 230 6.40 -3.86 -25.80
N GLY A 231 6.19 -2.62 -25.34
CA GLY A 231 4.91 -1.92 -25.40
C GLY A 231 3.80 -2.67 -24.63
N PRO A 232 2.56 -2.73 -25.16
CA PRO A 232 1.45 -3.47 -24.56
C PRO A 232 1.71 -4.99 -24.46
N ASN A 233 2.58 -5.53 -25.32
CA ASN A 233 2.92 -6.96 -25.29
C ASN A 233 3.82 -7.31 -24.10
N GLY A 234 4.44 -6.32 -23.47
CA GLY A 234 5.31 -6.51 -22.31
C GLY A 234 6.58 -7.33 -22.61
N ILE A 235 7.25 -7.74 -21.53
CA ILE A 235 8.44 -8.60 -21.59
C ILE A 235 8.05 -10.00 -21.13
N ASN A 236 8.14 -10.95 -22.05
CA ASN A 236 7.86 -12.36 -21.83
C ASN A 236 9.13 -13.13 -21.48
N SER A 237 8.96 -14.34 -20.94
CA SER A 237 10.05 -15.30 -20.69
C SER A 237 11.12 -14.77 -19.75
N ILE A 238 10.74 -13.99 -18.74
CA ILE A 238 11.67 -13.53 -17.71
C ILE A 238 12.20 -14.76 -16.96
N PRO A 239 13.53 -14.98 -16.94
CA PRO A 239 14.14 -16.08 -16.21
C PRO A 239 13.67 -16.10 -14.76
N ARG A 240 13.31 -17.28 -14.27
CA ARG A 240 12.86 -17.44 -12.89
C ARG A 240 14.08 -17.49 -11.96
N PRO A 241 13.99 -16.97 -10.72
CA PRO A 241 15.11 -16.99 -9.78
C PRO A 241 15.65 -18.41 -9.53
N SER A 242 16.96 -18.57 -9.68
CA SER A 242 17.70 -19.75 -9.28
C SER A 242 18.25 -19.57 -7.86
N PHE A 243 18.47 -20.69 -7.16
CA PHE A 243 19.19 -20.65 -5.87
C PHE A 243 20.70 -20.57 -6.16
N PHE A 244 21.22 -19.35 -6.30
CA PHE A 244 22.64 -19.08 -6.60
C PHE A 244 23.21 -19.95 -7.74
N GLY A 245 22.48 -20.07 -8.85
CA GLY A 245 22.87 -20.89 -10.00
C GLY A 245 22.24 -22.29 -10.06
N LEU A 246 21.61 -22.77 -8.99
CA LEU A 246 20.83 -24.01 -9.02
C LEU A 246 19.42 -23.74 -9.57
N GLU A 247 19.15 -24.26 -10.76
CA GLU A 247 17.84 -24.13 -11.40
C GLU A 247 16.80 -25.08 -10.78
N PHE A 248 15.53 -24.66 -10.79
CA PHE A 248 14.38 -25.48 -10.38
C PHE A 248 13.77 -26.21 -11.59
N LYS A 249 14.59 -26.99 -12.29
CA LYS A 249 14.17 -27.87 -13.40
C LYS A 249 14.11 -29.33 -12.91
N PRO A 250 13.51 -30.26 -13.66
CA PRO A 250 13.67 -31.69 -13.39
C PRO A 250 15.16 -32.07 -13.39
N PRO A 251 15.59 -33.10 -12.63
CA PRO A 251 16.98 -33.53 -12.62
C PRO A 251 17.45 -33.87 -14.04
N GLY A 252 18.53 -33.23 -14.49
CA GLY A 252 19.20 -33.46 -15.77
C GLY A 252 20.72 -33.43 -15.60
N ASP A 253 21.46 -33.15 -16.68
CA ASP A 253 22.94 -33.13 -16.67
C ASP A 253 23.56 -32.00 -15.83
N THR A 254 22.80 -30.97 -15.45
CA THR A 254 23.28 -29.86 -14.61
C THR A 254 22.86 -30.02 -13.15
N PRO A 255 23.70 -29.60 -12.18
CA PRO A 255 23.34 -29.62 -10.77
C PRO A 255 22.09 -28.75 -10.55
N THR A 256 21.02 -29.42 -10.17
CA THR A 256 19.67 -28.85 -10.03
C THR A 256 19.35 -28.78 -8.53
N PHE A 257 18.49 -27.87 -8.09
CA PHE A 257 18.15 -27.73 -6.67
C PHE A 257 17.74 -29.07 -6.01
N ALA A 258 16.94 -29.88 -6.71
CA ALA A 258 16.49 -31.19 -6.23
C ALA A 258 17.64 -32.19 -6.08
N SER A 259 18.59 -32.24 -7.03
CA SER A 259 19.72 -33.17 -6.97
C SER A 259 20.78 -32.75 -5.95
N PHE A 260 20.98 -31.44 -5.75
CA PHE A 260 21.93 -30.92 -4.77
C PHE A 260 21.48 -31.17 -3.32
N PHE A 261 20.17 -31.05 -3.03
CA PHE A 261 19.61 -31.28 -1.69
C PHE A 261 19.08 -32.70 -1.47
N HIS A 262 19.26 -33.61 -2.44
CA HIS A 262 18.71 -34.98 -2.40
C HIS A 262 17.20 -35.03 -2.11
N LEU A 263 16.43 -34.09 -2.70
CA LEU A 263 14.98 -34.01 -2.57
C LEU A 263 14.30 -34.54 -3.83
N GLU A 264 13.12 -35.15 -3.70
CA GLU A 264 12.28 -35.48 -4.84
C GLU A 264 11.85 -34.20 -5.57
N TYR A 265 11.91 -34.19 -6.90
CA TYR A 265 11.50 -33.03 -7.68
C TYR A 265 9.98 -32.85 -7.64
N SER A 266 9.52 -31.82 -6.92
CA SER A 266 8.17 -31.26 -7.06
C SER A 266 8.21 -29.84 -7.64
N ALA A 267 7.24 -29.54 -8.52
CA ALA A 267 7.03 -28.19 -9.07
C ALA A 267 6.69 -27.15 -7.97
N ASP A 268 6.22 -27.62 -6.81
CA ASP A 268 5.82 -26.77 -5.69
C ASP A 268 7.02 -26.20 -4.93
N HIS A 269 8.19 -26.87 -4.95
CA HIS A 269 9.40 -26.37 -4.31
C HIS A 269 9.79 -24.98 -4.80
N ARG A 270 9.52 -24.67 -6.07
CA ARG A 270 9.78 -23.35 -6.64
C ARG A 270 8.89 -22.27 -6.02
N VAL A 271 7.60 -22.55 -5.83
CA VAL A 271 6.64 -21.59 -5.26
C VAL A 271 6.98 -21.34 -3.79
N VAL A 272 7.29 -22.41 -3.06
CA VAL A 272 7.77 -22.36 -1.67
C VAL A 272 9.09 -21.57 -1.56
N PHE A 273 10.02 -21.79 -2.48
CA PHE A 273 11.28 -21.05 -2.53
C PHE A 273 11.05 -19.54 -2.72
N LEU A 274 10.23 -19.15 -3.70
CA LEU A 274 9.91 -17.75 -3.94
C LEU A 274 9.23 -17.11 -2.73
N TYR A 275 8.35 -17.83 -2.05
CA TYR A 275 7.74 -17.37 -0.80
C TYR A 275 8.81 -17.06 0.27
N TYR A 276 9.77 -17.95 0.48
CA TYR A 276 10.85 -17.71 1.44
C TYR A 276 11.77 -16.56 1.01
N VAL A 277 12.02 -16.39 -0.29
CA VAL A 277 12.82 -15.25 -0.79
C VAL A 277 12.13 -13.93 -0.46
N ILE A 278 10.83 -13.77 -0.74
CA ILE A 278 10.13 -12.52 -0.39
C ILE A 278 9.97 -12.36 1.11
N LEU A 279 9.80 -13.44 1.87
CA LEU A 279 9.76 -13.37 3.34
C LEU A 279 11.09 -12.83 3.89
N VAL A 280 12.22 -13.33 3.40
CA VAL A 280 13.55 -12.82 3.77
C VAL A 280 13.73 -11.37 3.34
N LEU A 281 13.35 -11.02 2.11
CA LEU A 281 13.43 -9.62 1.63
C LEU A 281 12.54 -8.68 2.43
N ALA A 282 11.35 -9.12 2.82
CA ALA A 282 10.45 -8.38 3.69
C ALA A 282 11.09 -8.21 5.08
N LEU A 283 11.63 -9.26 5.69
CA LEU A 283 12.31 -9.17 6.99
C LEU A 283 13.53 -8.24 6.94
N LEU A 284 14.34 -8.34 5.90
CA LEU A 284 15.46 -7.43 5.66
C LEU A 284 14.96 -5.98 5.52
N THR A 285 13.88 -5.75 4.77
CA THR A 285 13.26 -4.43 4.65
C THR A 285 12.76 -3.91 6.00
N HIS A 286 12.11 -4.76 6.80
CA HIS A 286 11.65 -4.41 8.14
C HIS A 286 12.81 -3.99 9.06
N VAL A 287 13.87 -4.80 9.10
CA VAL A 287 15.09 -4.52 9.88
C VAL A 287 15.77 -3.26 9.37
N PHE A 288 15.91 -3.11 8.05
CA PHE A 288 16.54 -1.94 7.44
C PHE A 288 15.78 -0.65 7.78
N VAL A 289 14.46 -0.60 7.58
CA VAL A 289 13.65 0.59 7.86
C VAL A 289 13.57 0.87 9.37
N SER A 290 13.48 -0.16 10.22
CA SER A 290 13.44 0.02 11.68
C SER A 290 14.76 0.54 12.23
N ARG A 291 15.90 0.12 11.66
CA ARG A 291 17.22 0.67 11.96
C ARG A 291 17.34 2.10 11.46
N LEU A 292 16.92 2.37 10.22
CA LEU A 292 17.01 3.67 9.59
C LEU A 292 16.23 4.75 10.33
N ARG A 293 15.06 4.39 10.89
CA ARG A 293 14.26 5.28 11.74
C ARG A 293 14.99 5.75 13.01
N ARG A 294 15.92 4.94 13.54
CA ARG A 294 16.73 5.28 14.72
C ARG A 294 18.01 6.04 14.37
N LEU A 295 18.40 6.07 13.09
CA LEU A 295 19.58 6.79 12.63
C LEU A 295 19.27 8.30 12.43
N PRO A 296 20.30 9.16 12.39
CA PRO A 296 20.12 10.60 12.19
C PRO A 296 19.31 10.96 10.94
N VAL A 297 19.44 10.17 9.87
CA VAL A 297 18.66 10.34 8.63
C VAL A 297 17.16 10.18 8.88
N GLY A 298 16.76 9.13 9.62
CA GLY A 298 15.36 8.89 9.97
C GLY A 298 14.79 9.94 10.93
N MET A 299 15.60 10.38 11.90
CA MET A 299 15.22 11.47 12.81
C MET A 299 15.03 12.80 12.06
N ALA A 300 15.86 13.09 11.07
CA ALA A 300 15.73 14.27 10.22
C ALA A 300 14.44 14.23 9.39
N TRP A 301 14.03 13.07 8.88
CA TRP A 301 12.74 12.92 8.18
C TRP A 301 11.55 13.25 9.09
N GLU A 302 11.55 12.70 10.30
CA GLU A 302 10.48 12.97 11.27
C GLU A 302 10.46 14.44 11.69
N ALA A 303 11.62 15.07 11.92
CA ALA A 303 11.71 16.48 12.29
C ALA A 303 11.20 17.40 11.17
N VAL A 304 11.66 17.18 9.92
CA VAL A 304 11.23 17.97 8.75
C VAL A 304 9.73 17.82 8.49
N ARG A 305 9.15 16.65 8.79
CA ARG A 305 7.71 16.41 8.68
C ARG A 305 6.90 17.23 9.70
N GLU A 306 7.40 17.41 10.93
CA GLU A 306 6.70 18.16 11.97
C GLU A 306 6.77 19.68 11.72
N ASP A 307 7.98 20.20 11.50
CA ASP A 307 8.17 21.63 11.19
C ASP A 307 9.38 21.83 10.26
N GLU A 308 9.06 22.01 8.99
CA GLU A 308 10.04 22.29 7.94
C GLU A 308 10.75 23.64 8.14
N LEU A 309 10.03 24.65 8.65
CA LEU A 309 10.56 26.01 8.81
C LEU A 309 11.57 26.05 9.96
N ALA A 310 11.25 25.40 11.08
CA ALA A 310 12.15 25.27 12.22
C ALA A 310 13.42 24.48 11.85
N CYS A 311 13.28 23.35 11.14
CA CYS A 311 14.44 22.59 10.67
C CYS A 311 15.36 23.43 9.77
N LYS A 312 14.77 24.24 8.89
CA LYS A 312 15.53 25.14 8.00
C LYS A 312 16.24 26.25 8.77
N ALA A 313 15.64 26.79 9.83
CA ALA A 313 16.28 27.77 10.72
C ALA A 313 17.48 27.18 11.49
N LEU A 314 17.47 25.88 11.78
CA LEU A 314 18.57 25.14 12.39
C LEU A 314 19.65 24.69 11.39
N GLY A 315 19.58 25.11 10.13
CA GLY A 315 20.57 24.79 9.10
C GLY A 315 20.43 23.41 8.46
N ILE A 316 19.33 22.68 8.69
CA ILE A 316 19.09 21.38 8.06
C ILE A 316 18.73 21.59 6.57
N ASN A 317 19.44 20.90 5.68
CA ASN A 317 19.09 20.87 4.26
C ASN A 317 17.82 20.02 4.02
N VAL A 318 16.66 20.68 4.11
CA VAL A 318 15.34 20.07 3.90
C VAL A 318 15.24 19.32 2.58
N THR A 319 15.81 19.87 1.50
CA THR A 319 15.75 19.25 0.17
C THR A 319 16.49 17.93 0.13
N GLY A 320 17.71 17.88 0.67
CA GLY A 320 18.50 16.64 0.74
C GLY A 320 17.82 15.58 1.62
N VAL A 321 17.22 16.01 2.75
CA VAL A 321 16.48 15.12 3.65
C VAL A 321 15.26 14.52 2.94
N LYS A 322 14.44 15.32 2.26
CA LYS A 322 13.27 14.82 1.50
C LYS A 322 13.66 13.96 0.29
N LEU A 323 14.74 14.31 -0.42
CA LEU A 323 15.30 13.51 -1.52
C LEU A 323 15.75 12.13 -1.05
N SER A 324 16.45 12.05 0.08
CA SER A 324 16.87 10.76 0.64
C SER A 324 15.69 9.87 1.01
N ALA A 325 14.58 10.44 1.50
CA ALA A 325 13.36 9.68 1.76
C ALA A 325 12.75 9.11 0.47
N TYR A 326 12.66 9.91 -0.60
CA TYR A 326 12.22 9.45 -1.92
C TYR A 326 13.12 8.36 -2.49
N ALA A 327 14.44 8.54 -2.45
CA ALA A 327 15.41 7.57 -2.96
C ALA A 327 15.27 6.21 -2.26
N ILE A 328 15.16 6.21 -0.93
CA ILE A 328 15.06 4.98 -0.14
C ILE A 328 13.69 4.33 -0.30
N GLY A 329 12.61 5.11 -0.32
CA GLY A 329 11.27 4.58 -0.60
C GLY A 329 11.15 3.97 -1.99
N ALA A 330 11.73 4.63 -2.99
CA ALA A 330 11.78 4.16 -4.37
C ALA A 330 12.64 2.90 -4.52
N MET A 331 13.80 2.83 -3.87
CA MET A 331 14.66 1.64 -3.83
C MET A 331 13.89 0.41 -3.33
N LEU A 332 13.16 0.55 -2.22
CA LEU A 332 12.36 -0.55 -1.66
C LEU A 332 11.20 -0.95 -2.57
N GLY A 333 10.58 0.02 -3.26
CA GLY A 333 9.57 -0.24 -4.28
C GLY A 333 10.14 -0.97 -5.50
N GLY A 334 11.35 -0.60 -5.92
CA GLY A 334 12.08 -1.26 -7.00
C GLY A 334 12.41 -2.71 -6.68
N PHE A 335 12.87 -3.01 -5.47
CA PHE A 335 13.12 -4.40 -5.04
C PHE A 335 11.84 -5.26 -5.08
N ALA A 336 10.69 -4.71 -4.67
CA ALA A 336 9.42 -5.40 -4.80
C ALA A 336 9.05 -5.63 -6.28
N GLY A 337 9.38 -4.69 -7.17
CA GLY A 337 9.21 -4.79 -8.62
C GLY A 337 10.02 -5.92 -9.24
N VAL A 338 11.31 -6.03 -8.88
CA VAL A 338 12.17 -7.14 -9.31
C VAL A 338 11.56 -8.48 -8.90
N PHE A 339 11.15 -8.61 -7.64
CA PHE A 339 10.55 -9.85 -7.14
C PHE A 339 9.23 -10.17 -7.86
N PHE A 340 8.36 -9.18 -8.09
CA PHE A 340 7.12 -9.36 -8.84
C PHE A 340 7.37 -9.88 -10.25
N ALA A 341 8.28 -9.24 -10.99
CA ALA A 341 8.66 -9.65 -12.34
C ALA A 341 9.21 -11.08 -12.35
N ALA A 342 10.05 -11.43 -11.37
CA ALA A 342 10.65 -12.75 -11.22
C ALA A 342 9.65 -13.84 -10.86
N ARG A 343 8.62 -13.49 -10.08
CA ARG A 343 7.52 -14.39 -9.75
C ARG A 343 6.61 -14.64 -10.94
N GLN A 344 6.18 -13.58 -11.62
CA GLN A 344 5.19 -13.66 -12.68
C GLN A 344 5.78 -14.26 -13.97
N GLY A 345 7.08 -14.06 -14.23
CA GLY A 345 7.75 -14.50 -15.46
C GLY A 345 7.34 -13.70 -16.70
N PHE A 346 6.49 -12.69 -16.51
CA PHE A 346 5.95 -11.79 -17.51
C PHE A 346 5.61 -10.46 -16.83
N ILE A 347 5.91 -9.35 -17.50
CA ILE A 347 5.50 -8.01 -17.05
C ILE A 347 4.92 -7.22 -18.20
N SER A 348 3.86 -6.48 -17.93
CA SER A 348 3.23 -5.55 -18.88
C SER A 348 2.95 -4.20 -18.22
N PRO A 349 2.87 -3.10 -18.99
CA PRO A 349 2.64 -1.77 -18.43
C PRO A 349 1.31 -1.64 -17.68
N GLU A 350 0.31 -2.46 -18.04
CA GLU A 350 -1.03 -2.50 -17.44
C GLU A 350 -1.00 -3.04 -16.00
N SER A 351 0.07 -3.72 -15.61
CA SER A 351 0.29 -4.14 -14.21
C SER A 351 0.65 -2.96 -13.30
N PHE A 352 1.02 -1.81 -13.85
CA PHE A 352 1.56 -0.65 -13.13
C PHE A 352 0.64 0.58 -13.24
N VAL A 353 -0.66 0.36 -13.03
CA VAL A 353 -1.70 1.40 -13.10
C VAL A 353 -1.87 2.17 -11.79
N PHE A 354 -2.51 3.34 -11.87
CA PHE A 354 -2.82 4.18 -10.71
C PHE A 354 -3.62 3.43 -9.63
N SER A 355 -4.53 2.51 -10.00
CA SER A 355 -5.29 1.74 -9.01
C SER A 355 -4.39 0.94 -8.08
N GLU A 356 -3.26 0.41 -8.57
CA GLU A 356 -2.30 -0.32 -7.72
C GLU A 356 -1.53 0.62 -6.80
N SER A 357 -1.15 1.79 -7.29
CA SER A 357 -0.60 2.85 -6.44
C SER A 357 -1.57 3.26 -5.32
N ALA A 358 -2.86 3.41 -5.66
CA ALA A 358 -3.91 3.75 -4.70
C ALA A 358 -4.11 2.64 -3.66
N THR A 359 -4.03 1.37 -4.06
CA THR A 359 -4.06 0.23 -3.13
C THR A 359 -2.88 0.25 -2.17
N ILE A 360 -1.66 0.50 -2.67
CA ILE A 360 -0.45 0.59 -1.82
C ILE A 360 -0.57 1.78 -0.85
N LEU A 361 -1.02 2.94 -1.32
CA LEU A 361 -1.27 4.10 -0.46
C LEU A 361 -2.36 3.80 0.57
N ALA A 362 -3.44 3.14 0.18
CA ALA A 362 -4.49 2.70 1.09
C ALA A 362 -3.94 1.81 2.19
N ILE A 363 -3.06 0.85 1.87
CA ILE A 363 -2.39 0.01 2.87
C ILE A 363 -1.61 0.87 3.88
N VAL A 364 -0.86 1.88 3.42
CA VAL A 364 -0.08 2.76 4.32
C VAL A 364 -0.98 3.64 5.19
N VAL A 365 -2.01 4.25 4.59
CA VAL A 365 -2.97 5.12 5.30
C VAL A 365 -3.78 4.31 6.30
N LEU A 366 -4.26 3.13 5.90
CA LEU A 366 -5.03 2.20 6.71
C LEU A 366 -4.19 1.58 7.82
N GLY A 367 -2.93 1.25 7.55
CA GLY A 367 -2.01 0.74 8.57
C GLY A 367 -1.73 1.77 9.66
N GLY A 368 -1.71 3.05 9.27
CA GLY A 368 -1.39 4.20 10.10
C GLY A 368 0.00 4.71 9.77
N ARG A 369 0.09 6.01 9.41
CA ARG A 369 1.33 6.66 8.98
C ARG A 369 2.44 6.46 10.02
N GLY A 370 3.53 5.79 9.62
CA GLY A 370 4.70 5.54 10.46
C GLY A 370 4.69 4.21 11.24
N SER A 371 3.66 3.36 11.07
CA SER A 371 3.55 2.08 11.79
C SER A 371 3.81 0.87 10.87
N GLN A 372 4.93 0.18 11.08
CA GLN A 372 5.29 -1.00 10.29
C GLN A 372 4.34 -2.19 10.51
N LEU A 373 3.94 -2.45 11.76
CA LEU A 373 2.97 -3.52 12.06
C LEU A 373 1.58 -3.21 11.50
N GLY A 374 1.19 -1.93 11.52
CA GLY A 374 -0.05 -1.47 10.91
C GLY A 374 -0.12 -1.79 9.41
N VAL A 375 0.97 -1.54 8.68
CA VAL A 375 1.09 -1.86 7.24
C VAL A 375 0.89 -3.37 7.00
N VAL A 376 1.45 -4.24 7.85
CA VAL A 376 1.28 -5.70 7.72
C VAL A 376 -0.19 -6.11 7.83
N PHE A 377 -0.89 -5.63 8.85
CA PHE A 377 -2.32 -5.93 9.00
C PHE A 377 -3.18 -5.34 7.89
N ALA A 378 -2.84 -4.14 7.43
CA ALA A 378 -3.56 -3.48 6.35
C ALA A 378 -3.36 -4.21 5.01
N ALA A 379 -2.14 -4.66 4.70
CA ALA A 379 -1.85 -5.47 3.52
C ALA A 379 -2.56 -6.82 3.59
N LEU A 380 -2.50 -7.51 4.74
CA LEU A 380 -3.23 -8.76 4.93
C LEU A 380 -4.73 -8.57 4.68
N LEU A 381 -5.33 -7.53 5.27
CA LEU A 381 -6.74 -7.24 5.10
C LEU A 381 -7.07 -6.87 3.65
N LEU A 382 -6.35 -5.93 3.05
CA LEU A 382 -6.69 -5.41 1.72
C LEU A 382 -6.39 -6.37 0.57
N VAL A 383 -5.47 -7.32 0.77
CA VAL A 383 -5.18 -8.37 -0.23
C VAL A 383 -6.09 -9.58 -0.04
N VAL A 384 -6.33 -10.04 1.19
CA VAL A 384 -7.15 -11.24 1.46
C VAL A 384 -8.64 -10.95 1.33
N LEU A 385 -9.11 -9.75 1.67
CA LEU A 385 -10.54 -9.45 1.66
C LEU A 385 -11.17 -9.55 0.26
N PRO A 386 -10.59 -8.99 -0.83
CA PRO A 386 -11.09 -9.21 -2.19
C PRO A 386 -11.07 -10.68 -2.61
N GLU A 387 -10.15 -11.48 -2.06
CA GLU A 387 -10.03 -12.90 -2.36
C GLU A 387 -11.14 -13.73 -1.69
N LEU A 388 -11.52 -13.37 -0.46
CA LEU A 388 -12.70 -13.95 0.19
C LEU A 388 -14.00 -13.54 -0.52
N GLY A 389 -14.01 -12.34 -1.12
CA GLY A 389 -15.11 -11.85 -1.94
C GLY A 389 -15.09 -12.36 -3.39
N ARG A 390 -14.20 -13.28 -3.74
CA ARG A 390 -14.03 -13.79 -5.11
C ARG A 390 -15.31 -14.44 -5.66
N ASP A 391 -16.09 -15.10 -4.81
CA ASP A 391 -17.37 -15.71 -5.19
C ASP A 391 -18.45 -14.68 -5.54
N PHE A 392 -18.22 -13.40 -5.17
CA PHE A 392 -19.05 -12.25 -5.52
C PHE A 392 -18.34 -11.35 -6.53
N SER A 393 -17.89 -11.90 -7.67
CA SER A 393 -17.05 -11.24 -8.68
C SER A 393 -17.49 -9.81 -9.02
N ASP A 394 -18.81 -9.62 -9.18
CA ASP A 394 -19.41 -8.35 -9.60
C ASP A 394 -19.39 -7.29 -8.48
N TYR A 395 -19.43 -7.73 -7.22
CA TYR A 395 -19.46 -6.86 -6.04
C TYR A 395 -18.10 -6.72 -5.36
N ARG A 396 -17.05 -7.40 -5.84
CA ARG A 396 -15.72 -7.43 -5.22
C ARG A 396 -15.12 -6.04 -4.99
N MET A 397 -15.15 -5.17 -6.01
CA MET A 397 -14.62 -3.80 -5.89
C MET A 397 -15.50 -2.93 -4.97
N LEU A 398 -16.81 -3.19 -4.91
CA LEU A 398 -17.72 -2.49 -4.02
C LEU A 398 -17.47 -2.88 -2.55
N LEU A 399 -17.28 -4.17 -2.27
CA LEU A 399 -16.91 -4.69 -0.96
C LEU A 399 -15.55 -4.13 -0.50
N PHE A 400 -14.57 -4.07 -1.41
CA PHE A 400 -13.27 -3.47 -1.15
C PHE A 400 -13.38 -1.99 -0.76
N GLY A 401 -14.09 -1.18 -1.56
CA GLY A 401 -14.32 0.23 -1.28
C GLY A 401 -15.09 0.46 0.02
N ALA A 402 -16.13 -0.33 0.27
CA ALA A 402 -16.93 -0.26 1.49
C ALA A 402 -16.09 -0.60 2.74
N ALA A 403 -15.26 -1.63 2.67
CA ALA A 403 -14.36 -2.01 3.76
C ALA A 403 -13.33 -0.92 4.07
N MET A 404 -12.73 -0.31 3.04
CA MET A 404 -11.87 0.86 3.23
C MET A 404 -12.57 2.00 3.96
N VAL A 405 -13.76 2.40 3.49
CA VAL A 405 -14.52 3.50 4.09
C VAL A 405 -14.90 3.17 5.53
N LEU A 406 -15.39 1.95 5.79
CA LEU A 406 -15.75 1.50 7.13
C LEU A 406 -14.56 1.59 8.09
N ILE A 407 -13.38 1.13 7.69
CA ILE A 407 -12.21 1.19 8.57
C ILE A 407 -11.71 2.63 8.75
N MET A 408 -11.73 3.47 7.71
CA MET A 408 -11.37 4.89 7.85
C MET A 408 -12.33 5.62 8.81
N VAL A 409 -13.62 5.27 8.80
CA VAL A 409 -14.62 5.82 9.71
C VAL A 409 -14.41 5.31 11.14
N TRP A 410 -14.14 4.01 11.34
CA TRP A 410 -13.95 3.43 12.67
C TRP A 410 -12.58 3.75 13.29
N ARG A 411 -11.52 3.86 12.48
CA ARG A 411 -10.12 4.01 12.91
C ARG A 411 -9.36 5.02 12.03
N PRO A 412 -9.63 6.33 12.16
CA PRO A 412 -9.03 7.36 11.30
C PRO A 412 -7.52 7.57 11.48
N GLY A 413 -6.92 7.00 12.53
CA GLY A 413 -5.45 6.98 12.72
C GLY A 413 -4.76 5.76 12.11
N GLY A 414 -5.54 4.82 11.54
CA GLY A 414 -5.08 3.50 11.09
C GLY A 414 -5.29 2.38 12.11
N LEU A 415 -5.04 1.15 11.66
CA LEU A 415 -5.21 -0.10 12.40
C LEU A 415 -4.29 -0.16 13.63
N VAL A 416 -3.03 0.28 13.50
CA VAL A 416 -2.06 0.33 14.60
C VAL A 416 -1.43 1.71 14.67
N ALA A 417 -2.22 2.69 15.09
CA ALA A 417 -1.75 4.06 15.35
C ALA A 417 -0.95 4.13 16.66
N ARG A 418 0.26 3.55 16.69
CA ARG A 418 1.24 3.81 17.75
C ARG A 418 2.43 4.52 17.11
N ARG A 419 2.60 5.79 17.45
CA ARG A 419 3.83 6.53 17.17
C ARG A 419 4.63 6.49 18.45
N GLU A 420 5.68 5.67 18.49
CA GLU A 420 6.69 5.80 19.54
C GLU A 420 7.39 7.15 19.31
N PRO A 421 7.27 8.11 20.24
CA PRO A 421 8.01 9.35 20.15
C PRO A 421 9.50 9.03 20.25
N THR A 422 10.27 9.53 19.29
CA THR A 422 11.71 9.27 19.18
C THR A 422 12.48 9.93 20.33
N ILE A 423 11.92 10.96 20.95
CA ILE A 423 12.45 11.63 22.14
C ILE A 423 11.32 11.77 23.16
N GLN A 424 11.46 11.15 24.32
CA GLN A 424 10.62 11.41 25.48
C GLN A 424 11.29 12.53 26.28
N ILE A 425 10.70 13.72 26.29
CA ILE A 425 11.17 14.78 27.19
C ILE A 425 10.73 14.38 28.59
N GLU A 426 11.68 13.96 29.42
CA GLU A 426 11.46 13.67 30.82
C GLU A 426 11.04 14.97 31.51
N THR A 427 9.75 15.11 31.78
CA THR A 427 9.13 16.37 32.25
C THR A 427 9.41 16.64 33.74
N ALA A 428 10.34 15.90 34.35
CA ALA A 428 10.61 15.93 35.78
C ALA A 428 11.27 17.23 36.29
N ALA A 429 11.76 18.11 35.42
CA ALA A 429 12.54 19.29 35.84
C ALA A 429 11.80 20.65 35.82
N VAL A 430 10.53 20.72 35.39
CA VAL A 430 9.82 22.02 35.20
C VAL A 430 8.89 22.39 36.37
N GLN A 431 8.79 21.57 37.42
CA GLN A 431 7.97 21.89 38.61
C GLN A 431 8.64 22.82 39.64
N GLY A 432 9.83 23.36 39.35
CA GLY A 432 10.60 24.16 40.31
C GLY A 432 10.66 25.68 40.09
N ALA A 433 10.01 26.23 39.06
CA ALA A 433 10.12 27.66 38.76
C ALA A 433 8.74 28.29 38.46
N THR A 434 8.04 28.64 39.52
CA THR A 434 7.07 29.74 39.52
C THR A 434 7.63 30.84 40.42
N PRO A 435 7.78 32.09 39.95
CA PRO A 435 8.06 33.23 40.84
C PRO A 435 6.92 33.50 41.81
#